data_AF-A0A0P9UZC3-F1
#
_entry.id   AF-A0A0P9UZC3-F1
#
_cell.length_a   1.000
_cell.length_b   1.000
_cell.length_c   1.000
_cell.angle_alpha   90.00
_cell.angle_beta   90.00
_cell.angle_gamma   90.00
#
_symmetry.space_group_name_H-M   'P 1'
#
loop_
_entity.id
_entity.type
_entity.pdbx_description
1 polymer ?
#
loop_
_entity_poly.entity_id
_entity_poly.type
_entity_poly.pdbx_seq_one_letter_code
_entity_poly.pdbx_strand_id
1 'polypeptide(L)'
;MSDIIRRDPRAEWIARNRLHPLHAAMQPALNSWMGPNGLLRKNVHGLGFIGPNGIKRIDRSGAQQGGAVKRSAAADVQLPLHAIVEPAFYITVVPDMVGGRLSSHDRDLLGLARQLAGAEGAVLAVVFGEHKETAFDVAGVDRLLIIDGAGFDGYSPEQRVQGLRAVDNQFNPRHWLLPDSRSGGGELGRRFDSDLQRGSGRSRTSCA
;
A
#
# COMPACT_ATOMS: atom_id res chain seq x y z
N MET A 1 32.54 -27.32 -48.47
CA MET A 1 31.90 -28.39 -47.69
C MET A 1 30.80 -27.73 -46.89
N SER A 2 29.54 -28.03 -47.21
CA SER A 2 28.37 -27.37 -46.63
C SER A 2 28.18 -27.77 -45.16
N ASP A 3 28.12 -26.79 -44.27
CA ASP A 3 27.74 -26.98 -42.87
C ASP A 3 26.25 -27.37 -42.79
N ILE A 4 25.98 -28.67 -42.84
CA ILE A 4 24.64 -29.20 -42.59
C ILE A 4 24.34 -28.99 -41.10
N ILE A 5 23.43 -28.08 -40.81
CA ILE A 5 22.88 -27.89 -39.46
C ILE A 5 22.15 -29.17 -39.07
N ARG A 6 22.82 -30.04 -38.30
CA ARG A 6 22.17 -31.21 -37.68
C ARG A 6 21.26 -30.73 -36.57
N ARG A 7 19.95 -30.90 -36.76
CA ARG A 7 18.94 -30.64 -35.71
C ARG A 7 18.90 -31.81 -34.73
N ASP A 8 18.96 -31.52 -33.44
CA ASP A 8 18.80 -32.52 -32.37
C ASP A 8 17.31 -32.78 -32.12
N PRO A 9 16.78 -33.98 -32.43
CA PRO A 9 15.37 -34.30 -32.24
C PRO A 9 14.92 -34.21 -30.78
N ARG A 10 15.82 -34.49 -29.83
CA ARG A 10 15.51 -34.42 -28.39
C ARG A 10 15.31 -32.97 -27.96
N ALA A 11 16.19 -32.07 -28.41
CA ALA A 11 16.07 -30.65 -28.13
C ALA A 11 14.76 -30.07 -28.68
N GLU A 12 14.36 -30.44 -29.89
CA GLU A 12 13.09 -30.00 -30.49
C GLU A 12 11.86 -30.53 -29.74
N TRP A 13 11.90 -31.77 -29.26
CA TRP A 13 10.82 -32.33 -28.45
C TRP A 13 10.67 -31.58 -27.12
N ILE A 14 11.78 -31.29 -26.44
CA ILE A 14 11.80 -30.51 -25.19
C ILE A 14 11.26 -29.10 -25.44
N ALA A 15 11.68 -28.43 -26.52
CA ALA A 15 11.24 -27.08 -26.86
C ALA A 15 9.73 -26.99 -27.17
N ARG A 16 9.11 -28.08 -27.67
CA ARG A 16 7.66 -28.15 -27.93
C ARG A 16 6.83 -28.50 -26.70
N ASN A 17 7.38 -29.26 -25.76
CA ASN A 17 6.64 -29.75 -24.60
C ASN A 17 6.66 -28.73 -23.44
N ARG A 18 5.60 -27.94 -23.30
CA ARG A 18 5.46 -26.91 -22.23
C ARG A 18 5.52 -27.45 -20.80
N LEU A 19 5.20 -28.73 -20.60
CA LEU A 19 5.22 -29.40 -19.29
C LEU A 19 6.60 -29.99 -18.95
N HIS A 20 7.55 -29.99 -19.89
CA HIS A 20 8.86 -30.57 -19.65
C HIS A 20 9.69 -29.65 -18.73
N PRO A 21 10.40 -30.18 -17.71
CA PRO A 21 11.17 -29.37 -16.76
C PRO A 21 12.21 -28.45 -17.42
N LEU A 22 12.84 -28.93 -18.50
CA LEU A 22 13.84 -28.17 -19.26
C LEU A 22 13.27 -27.27 -20.36
N HIS A 23 11.93 -27.19 -20.50
CA HIS A 23 11.29 -26.40 -21.55
C HIS A 23 11.70 -24.92 -21.49
N ALA A 24 11.69 -24.32 -20.30
CA ALA A 24 12.04 -22.90 -20.14
C ALA A 24 13.51 -22.62 -20.51
N ALA A 25 14.42 -23.56 -20.27
CA ALA A 25 15.84 -23.44 -20.61
C ALA A 25 16.13 -23.62 -22.11
N MET A 26 15.25 -24.35 -22.82
CA MET A 26 15.36 -24.59 -24.26
C MET A 26 14.69 -23.52 -25.13
N GLN A 27 13.98 -22.55 -24.52
CA GLN A 27 13.42 -21.43 -25.27
C GLN A 27 14.53 -20.43 -25.63
N PRO A 28 14.69 -20.07 -26.92
CA PRO A 28 15.68 -19.08 -27.30
C PRO A 28 15.28 -17.73 -26.70
N ALA A 29 16.19 -17.12 -25.94
CA ALA A 29 16.00 -15.80 -25.33
C ALA A 29 16.12 -14.69 -26.39
N LEU A 30 15.20 -14.69 -27.36
CA LEU A 30 15.14 -13.67 -28.40
C LEU A 30 14.40 -12.45 -27.88
N ASN A 31 15.16 -11.41 -27.51
CA ASN A 31 14.60 -10.10 -27.14
C ASN A 31 13.95 -9.39 -28.33
N SER A 32 14.39 -9.71 -29.56
CA SER A 32 13.79 -9.28 -30.81
C SER A 32 13.91 -10.34 -31.89
N TRP A 33 12.89 -10.48 -32.73
CA TRP A 33 12.91 -11.39 -33.88
C TRP A 33 12.15 -10.80 -35.06
N MET A 34 12.52 -11.21 -36.28
CA MET A 34 11.80 -10.86 -37.49
C MET A 34 10.48 -11.63 -37.54
N GLY A 35 9.37 -10.92 -37.66
CA GLY A 35 8.05 -11.52 -37.84
C GLY A 35 7.86 -12.06 -39.27
N PRO A 36 6.83 -12.91 -39.48
CA PRO A 36 6.53 -13.46 -40.80
C PRO A 36 6.28 -12.42 -41.90
N ASN A 37 5.82 -11.23 -41.50
CA ASN A 37 5.52 -10.11 -42.41
C ASN A 37 6.70 -9.13 -42.56
N GLY A 38 7.91 -9.52 -42.12
CA GLY A 38 9.09 -8.64 -42.18
C GLY A 38 9.14 -7.53 -41.12
N LEU A 39 8.15 -7.44 -40.21
CA LEU A 39 8.20 -6.49 -39.09
C LEU A 39 9.00 -7.06 -37.91
N LEU A 40 9.92 -6.26 -37.37
CA LEU A 40 10.66 -6.59 -36.16
C LEU A 40 9.72 -6.62 -34.94
N ARG A 41 9.65 -7.77 -34.26
CA ARG A 41 8.91 -7.96 -33.01
C ARG A 41 9.87 -7.94 -31.83
N LYS A 42 9.42 -7.42 -30.68
CA LYS A 42 10.20 -7.33 -29.44
C LYS A 42 9.42 -7.95 -28.27
N ASN A 43 10.10 -8.73 -27.42
CA ASN A 43 9.49 -9.29 -26.21
C ASN A 43 9.67 -8.33 -25.03
N VAL A 44 8.65 -7.53 -24.73
CA VAL A 44 8.68 -6.54 -23.63
C VAL A 44 8.80 -7.21 -22.25
N HIS A 45 8.27 -8.43 -22.10
CA HIS A 45 8.33 -9.15 -20.84
C HIS A 45 9.71 -9.75 -20.56
N GLY A 46 10.55 -9.95 -21.58
CA GLY A 46 11.97 -10.32 -21.43
C GLY A 46 12.88 -9.13 -21.12
N LEU A 47 12.43 -7.92 -21.42
CA LEU A 47 13.20 -6.68 -21.23
C LEU A 47 13.05 -6.12 -19.82
N GLY A 48 14.12 -5.53 -19.28
CA GLY A 48 14.13 -4.79 -18.01
C GLY A 48 14.75 -5.55 -16.84
N PHE A 49 15.25 -4.79 -15.85
CA PHE A 49 15.89 -5.30 -14.64
C PHE A 49 14.99 -5.09 -13.41
N ILE A 50 15.17 -5.91 -12.38
CA ILE A 50 14.52 -5.72 -11.09
C ILE A 50 15.42 -4.84 -10.23
N GLY A 51 14.94 -3.64 -9.88
CA GLY A 51 15.69 -2.75 -8.99
C GLY A 51 15.63 -3.20 -7.52
N PRO A 52 16.36 -2.52 -6.62
CA PRO A 52 16.42 -2.86 -5.18
C PRO A 52 15.03 -2.93 -4.51
N ASN A 53 14.09 -2.09 -4.97
CA ASN A 53 12.72 -2.01 -4.46
C ASN A 53 11.80 -3.12 -5.00
N GLY A 54 12.33 -4.13 -5.72
CA GLY A 54 11.57 -5.26 -6.26
C GLY A 54 10.69 -4.95 -7.48
N ILE A 55 10.66 -3.69 -7.94
CA ILE A 55 9.91 -3.27 -9.13
C ILE A 55 10.74 -3.51 -10.39
N LYS A 56 10.16 -4.20 -11.38
CA LYS A 56 10.78 -4.39 -12.70
C LYS A 56 10.73 -3.10 -13.51
N ARG A 57 11.89 -2.63 -13.97
CA ARG A 57 12.06 -1.39 -14.74
C ARG A 57 12.63 -1.71 -16.12
N ILE A 58 12.07 -1.11 -17.16
CA ILE A 58 12.57 -1.24 -18.53
C ILE A 58 13.37 0.02 -18.85
N ASP A 59 14.70 -0.12 -18.92
CA ASP A 59 15.57 0.93 -19.43
C ASP A 59 15.55 0.91 -20.97
N ARG A 60 15.05 2.00 -21.57
CA ARG A 60 14.98 2.17 -23.03
C ARG A 60 16.28 2.70 -23.63
N SER A 61 17.22 3.18 -22.81
CA SER A 61 18.53 3.67 -23.25
C SER A 61 19.52 2.54 -23.55
N GLY A 62 19.24 1.33 -23.06
CA GLY A 62 20.08 0.14 -23.26
C GLY A 62 21.34 0.11 -22.39
N ALA A 63 21.53 1.10 -21.50
CA ALA A 63 22.70 1.20 -20.64
C ALA A 63 22.72 0.14 -19.53
N GLN A 64 21.55 -0.31 -19.06
CA GLN A 64 21.45 -1.37 -18.07
C GLN A 64 20.83 -2.67 -18.62
N GLN A 65 21.68 -3.69 -18.78
CA GLN A 65 21.25 -5.08 -18.92
C GLN A 65 21.40 -5.77 -17.55
N GLY A 66 20.36 -5.66 -16.72
CA GLY A 66 20.37 -6.32 -15.40
C GLY A 66 19.99 -7.79 -15.52
N GLY A 67 20.93 -8.68 -15.19
CA GLY A 67 20.68 -10.10 -15.01
C GLY A 67 19.64 -10.36 -13.91
N ALA A 68 19.07 -11.56 -13.91
CA ALA A 68 18.07 -12.00 -12.94
C ALA A 68 18.65 -12.00 -11.52
N VAL A 69 18.55 -10.87 -10.81
CA VAL A 69 18.87 -10.80 -9.39
C VAL A 69 17.75 -11.55 -8.65
N LYS A 70 18.14 -12.62 -7.96
CA LYS A 70 17.25 -13.37 -7.06
C LYS A 70 16.62 -12.37 -6.07
N ARG A 71 15.32 -12.52 -5.81
CA ARG A 71 14.62 -11.79 -4.74
C ARG A 71 15.24 -12.18 -3.40
N SER A 72 16.28 -11.48 -2.98
CA SER A 72 16.73 -11.48 -1.59
C SER A 72 15.66 -10.73 -0.80
N ALA A 73 15.08 -11.40 0.20
CA ALA A 73 14.23 -10.73 1.18
C ALA A 73 15.01 -9.53 1.73
N ALA A 74 14.42 -8.34 1.65
CA ALA A 74 15.01 -7.16 2.26
C ALA A 74 15.14 -7.43 3.77
N ALA A 75 16.33 -7.21 4.33
CA ALA A 75 16.53 -7.31 5.76
C ALA A 75 15.65 -6.25 6.45
N ASP A 76 14.96 -6.65 7.52
CA ASP A 76 14.18 -5.73 8.35
C ASP A 76 15.11 -4.66 8.91
N VAL A 77 14.91 -3.41 8.46
CA VAL A 77 15.66 -2.26 8.95
C VAL A 77 14.99 -1.82 10.25
N GLN A 78 15.67 -2.05 11.37
CA GLN A 78 15.16 -1.63 12.67
C GLN A 78 15.33 -0.11 12.82
N LEU A 79 14.21 0.62 12.73
CA LEU A 79 14.20 2.06 12.93
C LEU A 79 14.42 2.41 14.42
N PRO A 80 15.08 3.55 14.73
CA PRO A 80 15.14 4.07 16.09
C PRO A 80 13.74 4.26 16.67
N LEU A 81 13.50 3.72 17.87
CA LEU A 81 12.22 3.86 18.56
C LEU A 81 12.02 5.30 19.01
N HIS A 82 11.05 5.99 18.42
CA HIS A 82 10.64 7.34 18.79
C HIS A 82 9.42 7.27 19.72
N ALA A 83 9.62 7.44 21.02
CA ALA A 83 8.55 7.39 22.01
C ALA A 83 8.10 8.79 22.43
N ILE A 84 6.82 9.11 22.24
CA ILE A 84 6.20 10.34 22.74
C ILE A 84 5.48 9.99 24.04
N VAL A 85 6.03 10.47 25.17
CA VAL A 85 5.44 10.22 26.50
C VAL A 85 4.25 11.15 26.73
N GLU A 86 4.46 12.46 26.53
CA GLU A 86 3.43 13.50 26.68
C GLU A 86 3.31 14.29 25.37
N PRO A 87 2.30 14.01 24.54
CA PRO A 87 2.10 14.75 23.30
C PRO A 87 1.49 16.13 23.58
N ALA A 88 2.00 17.16 22.90
CA ALA A 88 1.46 18.52 22.99
C ALA A 88 0.05 18.62 22.35
N PHE A 89 -0.21 17.80 21.34
CA PHE A 89 -1.50 17.69 20.65
C PHE A 89 -1.63 16.34 19.95
N TYR A 90 -2.87 16.00 19.59
CA TYR A 90 -3.19 14.80 18.82
C TYR A 90 -3.57 15.14 17.38
N ILE A 91 -3.10 14.32 16.45
CA ILE A 91 -3.63 14.22 15.08
C ILE A 91 -4.39 12.91 14.99
N THR A 92 -5.70 12.99 14.78
CA THR A 92 -6.55 11.80 14.78
C THR A 92 -6.78 11.30 13.36
N VAL A 93 -6.58 10.00 13.15
CA VAL A 93 -6.85 9.31 11.88
C VAL A 93 -7.91 8.24 12.11
N VAL A 94 -8.93 8.21 11.25
CA VAL A 94 -9.96 7.17 11.25
C VAL A 94 -9.78 6.33 9.99
N PRO A 95 -8.96 5.27 10.00
CA PRO A 95 -8.78 4.41 8.83
C PRO A 95 -10.06 3.61 8.55
N ASP A 96 -10.31 3.29 7.28
CA ASP A 96 -11.49 2.49 6.90
C ASP A 96 -11.32 1.01 7.25
N MET A 97 -10.09 0.51 7.10
CA MET A 97 -9.72 -0.87 7.37
C MET A 97 -10.65 -1.92 6.76
N VAL A 98 -10.95 -1.81 5.47
CA VAL A 98 -11.83 -2.77 4.76
C VAL A 98 -11.28 -4.20 4.92
N GLY A 99 -12.03 -5.06 5.62
CA GLY A 99 -11.60 -6.44 5.93
C GLY A 99 -10.65 -6.58 7.13
N GLY A 100 -10.52 -5.54 7.96
CA GLY A 100 -9.76 -5.54 9.21
C GLY A 100 -8.25 -5.36 9.04
N ARG A 101 -7.77 -4.86 7.89
CA ARG A 101 -6.36 -4.56 7.62
C ARG A 101 -6.20 -3.16 7.05
N LEU A 102 -5.03 -2.55 7.27
CA LEU A 102 -4.73 -1.24 6.69
C LEU A 102 -4.58 -1.34 5.17
N SER A 103 -5.37 -0.56 4.44
CA SER A 103 -5.21 -0.39 3.00
C SER A 103 -3.98 0.48 2.68
N SER A 104 -3.59 0.54 1.40
CA SER A 104 -2.55 1.49 0.97
C SER A 104 -2.96 2.93 1.26
N HIS A 105 -4.24 3.26 1.06
CA HIS A 105 -4.76 4.59 1.31
C HIS A 105 -4.74 4.95 2.79
N ASP A 106 -5.07 4.01 3.69
CA ASP A 106 -4.97 4.22 5.13
C ASP A 106 -3.52 4.47 5.57
N ARG A 107 -2.56 3.74 4.97
CA ARG A 107 -1.13 3.94 5.26
C ARG A 107 -0.63 5.30 4.78
N ASP A 108 -1.09 5.76 3.62
CA ASP A 108 -0.74 7.10 3.12
C ASP A 108 -1.26 8.20 4.07
N LEU A 109 -2.48 8.04 4.60
CA LEU A 109 -3.04 8.97 5.59
C LEU A 109 -2.29 8.95 6.91
N LEU A 110 -1.91 7.78 7.41
CA LEU A 110 -1.09 7.66 8.62
C LEU A 110 0.29 8.29 8.42
N GLY A 111 0.89 8.12 7.24
CA GLY A 111 2.12 8.80 6.86
C GLY A 111 1.98 10.32 6.86
N LEU A 112 0.89 10.85 6.30
CA LEU A 112 0.57 12.28 6.33
C LEU A 112 0.35 12.78 7.77
N ALA A 113 -0.40 12.02 8.58
CA ALA A 113 -0.66 12.35 9.97
C ALA A 113 0.64 12.48 10.77
N ARG A 114 1.59 11.57 10.53
CA ARG A 114 2.91 11.59 11.16
C ARG A 114 3.72 12.82 10.75
N GLN A 115 3.64 13.23 9.47
CA GLN A 115 4.27 14.46 9.00
C GLN A 115 3.68 15.71 9.66
N LEU A 116 2.34 15.74 9.84
CA LEU A 116 1.66 16.84 10.53
C LEU A 116 1.93 16.88 12.03
N ALA A 117 2.09 15.72 12.67
CA ALA A 117 2.41 15.59 14.08
C ALA A 117 3.84 16.06 14.41
N GLY A 118 4.78 15.85 13.49
CA GLY A 118 6.17 16.25 13.68
C GLY A 118 6.84 15.52 14.84
N ALA A 119 7.58 16.27 15.67
CA ALA A 119 8.27 15.74 16.85
C ALA A 119 7.43 15.83 18.13
N GLU A 120 6.52 16.80 18.22
CA GLU A 120 5.80 17.15 19.46
C GLU A 120 4.38 16.59 19.53
N GLY A 121 3.77 16.27 18.38
CA GLY A 121 2.42 15.71 18.29
C GLY A 121 2.43 14.19 18.22
N ALA A 122 1.36 13.56 18.69
CA ALA A 122 1.13 12.13 18.55
C ALA A 122 -0.01 11.83 17.55
N VAL A 123 0.16 10.76 16.78
CA VAL A 123 -0.87 10.23 15.89
C VAL A 123 -1.76 9.27 16.67
N LEU A 124 -3.06 9.61 16.77
CA LEU A 124 -4.10 8.79 17.36
C LEU A 124 -4.88 8.08 16.25
N ALA A 125 -4.76 6.76 16.12
CA ALA A 125 -5.61 5.98 15.23
C ALA A 125 -6.88 5.54 15.97
N VAL A 126 -8.05 5.83 15.41
CA VAL A 126 -9.35 5.39 15.94
C VAL A 126 -9.92 4.32 15.04
N VAL A 127 -10.01 3.11 15.55
CA VAL A 127 -10.49 1.93 14.81
C VAL A 127 -11.82 1.48 15.39
N PHE A 128 -12.81 1.29 14.53
CA PHE A 128 -14.11 0.75 14.91
C PHE A 128 -14.16 -0.76 14.69
N GLY A 129 -14.59 -1.49 15.72
CA GLY A 129 -14.75 -2.95 15.69
C GLY A 129 -13.42 -3.71 15.68
N GLU A 130 -13.52 -5.02 15.40
CA GLU A 130 -12.36 -5.91 15.38
C GLU A 130 -11.43 -5.65 14.18
N HIS A 131 -10.12 -5.68 14.43
CA HIS A 131 -9.09 -5.65 13.39
C HIS A 131 -8.17 -6.87 13.48
N LYS A 132 -7.58 -7.22 12.34
CA LYS A 132 -6.54 -8.27 12.19
C LYS A 132 -5.16 -7.68 11.89
N GLU A 133 -5.07 -6.35 11.92
CA GLU A 133 -3.83 -5.63 11.69
C GLU A 133 -2.93 -5.67 12.92
N THR A 134 -1.64 -5.87 12.67
CA THR A 134 -0.59 -5.96 13.67
C THR A 134 0.45 -4.86 13.51
N ALA A 135 0.52 -4.21 12.34
CA ALA A 135 1.58 -3.28 11.98
C ALA A 135 1.18 -1.79 12.13
N PHE A 136 0.39 -1.45 13.14
CA PHE A 136 0.03 -0.04 13.41
C PHE A 136 1.24 0.79 13.86
N ASP A 137 2.11 0.18 14.65
CA ASP A 137 3.38 0.73 15.12
C ASP A 137 4.30 1.13 13.95
N VAL A 138 4.44 0.27 12.95
CA VAL A 138 5.23 0.54 11.74
C VAL A 138 4.52 1.50 10.79
N ALA A 139 3.20 1.60 10.86
CA ALA A 139 2.42 2.54 10.06
C ALA A 139 2.47 3.99 10.59
N GLY A 140 3.14 4.25 11.72
CA GLY A 140 3.30 5.59 12.28
C GLY A 140 2.23 5.99 13.28
N VAL A 141 1.53 5.01 13.89
CA VAL A 141 0.57 5.23 14.97
C VAL A 141 1.29 5.29 16.32
N ASP A 142 1.06 6.36 17.09
CA ASP A 142 1.61 6.50 18.45
C ASP A 142 0.64 6.02 19.54
N ARG A 143 -0.67 6.15 19.27
CA ARG A 143 -1.75 5.73 20.16
C ARG A 143 -2.85 5.08 19.33
N LEU A 144 -3.30 3.91 19.75
CA LEU A 144 -4.40 3.18 19.13
C LEU A 144 -5.61 3.20 20.07
N LEU A 145 -6.74 3.70 19.59
CA LEU A 145 -8.02 3.63 20.27
C LEU A 145 -8.94 2.70 19.49
N ILE A 146 -9.33 1.60 20.12
CA ILE A 146 -10.27 0.64 19.57
C ILE A 146 -11.62 0.90 20.21
N ILE A 147 -12.61 1.24 19.39
CA ILE A 147 -14.00 1.39 19.82
C ILE A 147 -14.73 0.13 19.37
N ASP A 148 -14.90 -0.78 20.33
CA ASP A 148 -15.59 -2.04 20.10
C ASP A 148 -17.06 -1.97 20.54
N GLY A 149 -17.88 -2.80 19.92
CA GLY A 149 -19.30 -2.95 20.24
C GLY A 149 -20.11 -3.42 19.03
N ALA A 150 -21.05 -4.33 19.26
CA ALA A 150 -21.92 -4.89 18.21
C ALA A 150 -22.74 -3.84 17.44
N GLY A 151 -22.89 -2.62 17.98
CA GLY A 151 -23.51 -1.51 17.28
C GLY A 151 -22.66 -0.91 16.14
N PHE A 152 -21.35 -1.14 16.16
CA PHE A 152 -20.43 -0.67 15.12
C PHE A 152 -20.28 -1.68 13.96
N ASP A 153 -20.87 -2.87 14.10
CA ASP A 153 -20.90 -3.90 13.07
C ASP A 153 -21.79 -3.47 11.91
N GLY A 154 -21.24 -3.55 10.70
CA GLY A 154 -21.92 -3.12 9.49
C GLY A 154 -22.06 -1.61 9.37
N TYR A 155 -23.14 -1.16 8.75
CA TYR A 155 -23.37 0.25 8.43
C TYR A 155 -24.13 0.95 9.57
N SER A 156 -23.39 1.68 10.42
CA SER A 156 -23.94 2.43 11.57
C SER A 156 -23.33 3.84 11.69
N PRO A 157 -23.55 4.72 10.70
CA PRO A 157 -22.90 6.02 10.64
C PRO A 157 -23.23 6.92 11.83
N GLU A 158 -24.46 6.87 12.36
CA GLU A 158 -24.86 7.70 13.51
C GLU A 158 -24.09 7.30 14.77
N GLN A 159 -23.93 5.99 15.01
CA GLN A 159 -23.19 5.51 16.18
C GLN A 159 -21.70 5.83 16.06
N ARG A 160 -21.11 5.66 14.87
CA ARG A 160 -19.71 6.02 14.60
C ARG A 160 -19.48 7.51 14.85
N VAL A 161 -20.37 8.39 14.39
CA VAL A 161 -20.28 9.84 14.65
C VAL A 161 -20.33 10.13 16.16
N GLN A 162 -21.21 9.47 16.92
CA GLN A 162 -21.24 9.62 18.39
C GLN A 162 -19.95 9.14 19.05
N GLY A 163 -19.37 8.03 18.58
CA GLY A 163 -18.05 7.56 19.01
C GLY A 163 -16.97 8.61 18.75
N LEU A 164 -16.92 9.18 17.54
CA LEU A 164 -15.95 10.23 17.20
C LEU A 164 -16.14 11.49 18.05
N ARG A 165 -17.38 11.88 18.38
CA ARG A 165 -17.63 12.98 19.32
C ARG A 165 -17.05 12.72 20.71
N ALA A 166 -17.19 11.50 21.22
CA ALA A 166 -16.62 11.14 22.51
C ALA A 166 -15.09 11.27 22.49
N VAL A 167 -14.47 10.84 21.39
CA VAL A 167 -13.03 11.01 21.16
C VAL A 167 -12.64 12.49 21.09
N ASP A 168 -13.40 13.31 20.37
CA ASP A 168 -13.16 14.75 20.27
C ASP A 168 -13.19 15.44 21.64
N ASN A 169 -14.19 15.11 22.46
CA ASN A 169 -14.33 15.64 23.82
C ASN A 169 -13.19 15.20 24.75
N GLN A 170 -12.68 13.99 24.59
CA GLN A 170 -11.64 13.44 25.47
C GLN A 170 -10.24 13.91 25.09
N PHE A 171 -9.92 13.93 23.79
CA PHE A 171 -8.55 14.17 23.30
C PHE A 171 -8.36 15.56 22.69
N ASN A 172 -9.45 16.27 22.34
CA ASN A 172 -9.46 17.57 21.65
C ASN A 172 -8.36 17.66 20.57
N PRO A 173 -8.39 16.77 19.56
CA PRO A 173 -7.37 16.71 18.54
C PRO A 173 -7.34 18.00 17.70
N ARG A 174 -6.15 18.29 17.16
CA ARG A 174 -5.94 19.49 16.34
C ARG A 174 -6.47 19.29 14.92
N HIS A 175 -6.30 18.09 14.38
CA HIS A 175 -6.71 17.72 13.03
C HIS A 175 -7.35 16.34 13.02
N TRP A 176 -8.32 16.18 12.14
CA TRP A 176 -9.01 14.93 11.84
C TRP A 176 -8.71 14.55 10.38
N LEU A 177 -8.26 13.32 10.17
CA LEU A 177 -7.99 12.76 8.84
C LEU A 177 -8.87 11.53 8.64
N LEU A 178 -9.65 11.54 7.56
CA LEU A 178 -10.51 10.44 7.16
C LEU A 178 -10.29 10.15 5.68
N PRO A 179 -10.27 8.87 5.28
CA PRO A 179 -10.11 8.50 3.88
C PRO A 179 -11.30 8.94 3.04
N ASP A 180 -11.03 9.59 1.92
CA ASP A 180 -12.05 9.87 0.91
C ASP A 180 -12.27 8.62 0.05
N SER A 181 -13.00 7.68 0.64
CA SER A 181 -13.25 6.38 0.06
C SER A 181 -14.74 6.13 -0.18
N ARG A 182 -15.00 5.13 -1.03
CA ARG A 182 -16.35 4.56 -1.21
C ARG A 182 -16.76 3.63 -0.06
N SER A 183 -15.84 3.31 0.85
CA SER A 183 -16.07 2.43 2.01
C SER A 183 -16.78 3.12 3.18
N GLY A 184 -16.92 4.45 3.11
CA GLY A 184 -17.72 5.22 4.06
C GLY A 184 -16.94 6.32 4.80
N GLY A 185 -15.61 6.36 4.71
CA GLY A 185 -14.79 7.39 5.37
C GLY A 185 -15.18 8.82 5.00
N GLY A 186 -15.37 9.11 3.72
CA GLY A 186 -15.76 10.45 3.25
C GLY A 186 -17.20 10.85 3.59
N GLU A 187 -18.10 9.87 3.76
CA GLU A 187 -19.45 10.14 4.29
C GLU A 187 -19.39 10.42 5.80
N LEU A 188 -18.67 9.57 6.55
CA LEU A 188 -18.49 9.70 7.99
C LEU A 188 -17.88 11.05 8.35
N GLY A 189 -16.86 11.48 7.61
CA GLY A 189 -16.20 12.78 7.81
C GLY A 189 -17.16 13.95 7.65
N ARG A 190 -17.98 13.95 6.60
CA ARG A 190 -18.98 15.03 6.37
C ARG A 190 -20.06 15.06 7.45
N ARG A 191 -20.55 13.88 7.87
CA ARG A 191 -21.53 13.78 8.96
C ARG A 191 -20.93 14.29 10.27
N PHE A 192 -19.72 13.88 10.59
CA PHE A 192 -19.01 14.27 11.79
C PHE A 192 -18.70 15.77 11.83
N ASP A 193 -18.21 16.34 10.73
CA ASP A 193 -17.94 17.78 10.62
C ASP A 193 -19.22 18.61 10.81
N SER A 194 -20.32 18.20 10.18
CA SER A 194 -21.63 18.83 10.38
C SER A 194 -22.08 18.78 11.84
N ASP A 195 -21.77 17.68 12.52
CA ASP A 195 -22.09 17.48 13.92
C ASP A 195 -21.23 18.40 14.82
N LEU A 196 -19.91 18.46 14.59
CA LEU A 196 -19.00 19.35 15.32
C LEU A 196 -19.39 20.82 15.20
N GLN A 197 -19.81 21.27 14.01
CA GLN A 197 -20.26 22.64 13.77
C GLN A 197 -21.57 22.98 14.51
N ARG A 198 -22.47 22.01 14.70
CA ARG A 198 -23.70 22.21 15.49
C ARG A 198 -23.43 22.28 16.99
N GLY A 199 -22.45 21.52 17.47
CA GLY A 199 -22.10 21.44 18.89
C GLY A 199 -21.15 22.52 19.37
N SER A 200 -20.31 23.05 18.48
CA SER A 200 -19.35 24.10 18.80
C SER A 200 -19.58 25.29 17.87
N GLY A 201 -19.85 26.47 18.43
CA GLY A 201 -19.80 27.74 17.67
C GLY A 201 -18.37 28.12 17.21
N ARG A 202 -17.47 27.14 17.04
CA ARG A 202 -16.10 27.31 16.59
C ARG A 202 -15.99 26.81 15.15
N SER A 203 -15.86 27.76 14.23
CA SER A 203 -15.33 27.52 12.89
C SER A 203 -13.92 26.93 13.05
N ARG A 204 -13.78 25.62 12.83
CA ARG A 204 -12.48 24.96 12.62
C ARG A 204 -12.43 24.55 11.17
N THR A 205 -11.52 25.15 10.42
CA THR A 205 -11.30 24.93 9.00
C THR A 205 -10.92 23.46 8.76
N SER A 206 -11.79 22.69 8.10
CA SER A 206 -11.46 21.38 7.53
C SER A 206 -11.23 21.55 6.02
N CYS A 207 -10.00 21.28 5.57
CA CYS A 207 -9.67 21.06 4.15
C CYS A 207 -8.24 20.53 4.04
N ALA A 208 -8.13 19.24 3.72
CA ALA A 208 -7.13 18.64 2.84
C ALA A 208 -7.63 17.22 2.49
#